data_AF-A0A4Q1B0H1-F1
#
_entry.id   AF-A0A4Q1B0H1-F1
#
_cell.length_a   1.000
_cell.length_b   1.000
_cell.length_c   1.000
_cell.angle_alpha   90.00
_cell.angle_beta   90.00
_cell.angle_gamma   90.00
#
_symmetry.space_group_name_H-M   'P 1'
#
loop_
_entity.id
_entity.type
_entity.pdbx_description
1 polymer ?
#
loop_
_entity_poly.entity_id
_entity_poly.type
_entity_poly.pdbx_seq_one_letter_code
_entity_poly.pdbx_strand_id
1 'polypeptide(L)'
;MYYFAGVGVSYSIAGIDRAYINRLKLFQKHRIPAKILTVQYSHLAYENLLKKGLEKDTINMYDYFQRCSSEHLQTQTNLMHYWEHECGYIIEVVPHQLDIRVKDQNHQLIMYARFFTIERTHINFIYYFQNGKLIKHEMYDYRGFLSATHYYAEGEKYTLEEFYTPSGIKVIEKHYTIDSDIPYVIYVKDLMNQTHRFNKETEMITFFIESIHRAGDTFIVDRPYELSEAFYHTHPSIKKVLFFHSIHLLNNEDFDTFKWPYQYTREHLNMYHALICSTEAQKADLLQVSQYDGDVFAIPVGYFDKAPKHIQKKQPYRITSVGRYVYNKQLDHQIRVIHRLKQEFNEIQFDIYGFGGPGSAHESLQQLIEELNAEDYIHLRGFENNIEDMYKDSVLSLFTSQFEGFGLAILESFQNNTPVFSYDIKYGPNEMIQDGINGNLVPLNDENALYEKIKTYLSSHELQQTYTSACYQSIEKYSEDKNIELWREFMKKF
;
A
#
# COMPACT_ATOMS: atom_id res chain seq x y z
N MET A 1 3.82 18.62 15.06
CA MET A 1 3.14 18.05 13.87
C MET A 1 3.21 16.53 13.96
N TYR A 2 2.26 15.79 13.40
CA TYR A 2 2.39 14.33 13.25
C TYR A 2 2.83 13.97 11.83
N TYR A 3 3.79 13.06 11.69
CA TYR A 3 4.20 12.50 10.40
C TYR A 3 3.93 11.00 10.37
N PHE A 4 3.21 10.55 9.35
CA PHE A 4 2.93 9.14 9.11
C PHE A 4 3.93 8.60 8.11
N ALA A 5 4.95 7.91 8.62
CA ALA A 5 6.13 7.52 7.86
C ALA A 5 5.92 6.17 7.18
N GLY A 6 5.79 6.23 5.85
CA GLY A 6 5.70 5.09 4.95
C GLY A 6 6.78 5.12 3.86
N VAL A 7 6.63 4.25 2.87
CA VAL A 7 7.62 4.10 1.78
C VAL A 7 7.24 4.97 0.59
N GLY A 8 6.04 4.80 0.03
CA GLY A 8 5.54 5.54 -1.12
C GLY A 8 4.04 5.32 -1.30
N VAL A 9 3.39 6.18 -2.09
CA VAL A 9 1.97 6.03 -2.45
C VAL A 9 1.88 5.66 -3.94
N SER A 10 1.64 4.39 -4.22
CA SER A 10 1.52 3.86 -5.58
C SER A 10 0.10 4.03 -6.13
N TYR A 11 -0.12 3.60 -7.39
CA TYR A 11 -1.46 3.57 -8.00
C TYR A 11 -2.42 2.68 -7.17
N SER A 12 -2.04 1.42 -6.97
CA SER A 12 -2.79 0.44 -6.16
C SER A 12 -2.37 0.53 -4.69
N ILE A 13 -3.31 0.88 -3.82
CA ILE A 13 -3.06 1.12 -2.39
C ILE A 13 -2.95 -0.22 -1.65
N ALA A 14 -1.84 -0.46 -0.92
CA ALA A 14 -1.73 -1.60 -0.01
C ALA A 14 -2.48 -1.34 1.32
N GLY A 15 -2.73 -2.38 2.11
CA GLY A 15 -3.45 -2.24 3.38
C GLY A 15 -2.84 -1.23 4.35
N ILE A 16 -1.50 -1.20 4.45
CA ILE A 16 -0.77 -0.23 5.29
C ILE A 16 -0.96 1.20 4.76
N ASP A 17 -0.90 1.37 3.44
CA ASP A 17 -1.09 2.68 2.81
C ASP A 17 -2.48 3.24 3.07
N ARG A 18 -3.50 2.36 2.99
CA ARG A 18 -4.87 2.72 3.34
C ARG A 18 -5.00 3.11 4.81
N ALA A 19 -4.30 2.43 5.72
CA ALA A 19 -4.35 2.72 7.15
C ALA A 19 -3.87 4.14 7.48
N TYR A 20 -2.68 4.54 7.01
CA TYR A 20 -2.18 5.89 7.31
C TYR A 20 -2.91 6.99 6.51
N ILE A 21 -3.47 6.69 5.33
CA ILE A 21 -4.35 7.61 4.59
C ILE A 21 -5.66 7.84 5.36
N ASN A 22 -6.28 6.77 5.88
CA ASN A 22 -7.49 6.88 6.69
C ASN A 22 -7.23 7.73 7.95
N ARG A 23 -6.10 7.48 8.61
CA ARG A 23 -5.66 8.26 9.77
C ARG A 23 -5.45 9.74 9.42
N LEU A 24 -4.84 10.06 8.27
CA LEU A 24 -4.69 11.44 7.82
C LEU A 24 -6.04 12.13 7.65
N LYS A 25 -6.99 11.48 6.96
CA LYS A 25 -8.35 12.01 6.79
C LYS A 25 -9.05 12.26 8.12
N LEU A 26 -8.89 11.34 9.07
CA LEU A 26 -9.42 11.48 10.42
C LEU A 26 -8.84 12.72 11.13
N PHE A 27 -7.52 12.85 11.10
CA PHE A 27 -6.82 13.97 11.74
C PHE A 27 -7.21 15.30 11.11
N GLN A 28 -7.31 15.37 9.79
CA GLN A 28 -7.76 16.56 9.06
C GLN A 28 -9.20 16.96 9.45
N LYS A 29 -10.13 15.99 9.49
CA LYS A 29 -11.54 16.23 9.89
C LYS A 29 -11.63 16.80 11.31
N HIS A 30 -10.73 16.38 12.20
CA HIS A 30 -10.65 16.85 13.59
C HIS A 30 -9.62 17.98 13.82
N ARG A 31 -9.11 18.60 12.74
CA ARG A 31 -8.17 19.74 12.77
C ARG A 31 -6.87 19.47 13.54
N ILE A 32 -6.39 18.23 13.49
CA ILE A 32 -5.11 17.82 14.06
C ILE A 32 -4.04 17.89 12.97
N PRO A 33 -2.98 18.70 13.13
CA PRO A 33 -1.94 18.82 12.11
C PRO A 33 -1.19 17.50 11.88
N ALA A 34 -1.32 16.94 10.68
CA ALA A 34 -0.60 15.75 10.26
C ALA A 34 -0.21 15.80 8.77
N LYS A 35 0.83 15.04 8.42
CA LYS A 35 1.28 14.79 7.04
C LYS A 35 1.70 13.35 6.85
N ILE A 36 1.64 12.85 5.63
CA ILE A 36 2.28 11.60 5.22
C ILE A 36 3.74 11.89 4.84
N LEU A 37 4.66 11.04 5.28
CA LEU A 37 6.07 11.08 4.93
C LEU A 37 6.41 9.84 4.09
N THR A 38 7.03 10.03 2.93
CA THR A 38 7.47 8.94 2.04
C THR A 38 8.93 9.10 1.64
N VAL A 39 9.62 7.99 1.41
CA VAL A 39 11.07 7.96 1.17
C VAL A 39 11.47 7.27 -0.13
N GLN A 40 10.54 6.64 -0.85
CA GLN A 40 10.84 5.98 -2.12
C GLN A 40 10.67 6.94 -3.30
N TYR A 41 11.57 6.82 -4.28
CA TYR A 41 11.46 7.52 -5.55
C TYR A 41 10.44 6.87 -6.48
N SER A 42 9.64 7.69 -7.13
CA SER A 42 8.90 7.33 -8.34
C SER A 42 8.57 8.62 -9.10
N HIS A 43 8.87 8.68 -10.39
CA HIS A 43 8.45 9.81 -11.25
C HIS A 43 6.92 9.89 -11.41
N LEU A 44 6.20 8.84 -11.02
CA LEU A 44 4.74 8.76 -10.98
C LEU A 44 4.16 9.15 -9.60
N ALA A 45 5.00 9.46 -8.60
CA ALA A 45 4.54 9.70 -7.23
C ALA A 45 3.52 10.85 -7.17
N TYR A 46 3.82 11.98 -7.82
CA TYR A 46 2.92 13.14 -7.81
C TYR A 46 1.58 12.86 -8.50
N GLU A 47 1.57 12.16 -9.64
CA GLU A 47 0.33 11.75 -10.32
C GLU A 47 -0.54 10.85 -9.41
N ASN A 48 0.11 9.90 -8.72
CA ASN A 48 -0.57 8.99 -7.79
C ASN A 48 -1.15 9.73 -6.58
N LEU A 49 -0.45 10.74 -6.06
CA LEU A 49 -0.93 11.59 -4.99
C LEU A 49 -2.10 12.47 -5.43
N LEU A 50 -2.02 13.09 -6.62
CA LEU A 50 -3.09 13.89 -7.21
C LEU A 50 -4.39 13.10 -7.36
N LYS A 51 -4.32 11.89 -7.93
CA LYS A 51 -5.48 10.99 -8.10
C LYS A 51 -6.15 10.64 -6.76
N LYS A 52 -5.46 10.81 -5.64
CA LYS A 52 -5.94 10.51 -4.28
C LYS A 52 -6.22 11.77 -3.45
N GLY A 53 -5.95 12.97 -3.97
CA GLY A 53 -6.06 14.25 -3.26
C GLY A 53 -5.11 14.35 -2.07
N LEU A 54 -3.88 13.84 -2.20
CA LEU A 54 -2.87 13.78 -1.13
C LEU A 54 -1.63 14.64 -1.41
N GLU A 55 -1.60 15.38 -2.52
CA GLU A 55 -0.42 16.09 -3.02
C GLU A 55 0.04 17.24 -2.12
N LYS A 56 -0.85 17.79 -1.29
CA LYS A 56 -0.52 18.88 -0.33
C LYS A 56 -0.17 18.35 1.06
N ASP A 57 -0.61 17.13 1.36
CA ASP A 57 -0.51 16.51 2.68
C ASP A 57 0.61 15.48 2.76
N THR A 58 1.35 15.26 1.67
CA THR A 58 2.48 14.34 1.60
C THR A 58 3.79 15.11 1.45
N ILE A 59 4.82 14.68 2.18
CA ILE A 59 6.21 15.07 1.97
C ILE A 59 6.96 13.83 1.47
N ASN A 60 7.56 13.93 0.29
CA ASN A 60 8.44 12.89 -0.24
C ASN A 60 9.91 13.34 -0.14
N MET A 61 10.80 12.42 0.24
CA MET A 61 12.24 12.68 0.36
C MET A 61 12.86 13.21 -0.94
N TYR A 62 12.50 12.63 -2.09
CA TYR A 62 13.04 13.05 -3.37
C TYR A 62 12.49 14.42 -3.77
N ASP A 63 11.18 14.66 -3.61
CA ASP A 63 10.61 16.01 -3.82
C ASP A 63 11.29 17.08 -2.96
N TYR A 64 11.60 16.76 -1.71
CA TYR A 64 12.30 17.66 -0.79
C TYR A 64 13.69 18.05 -1.33
N PHE A 65 14.52 17.08 -1.71
CA PHE A 65 15.86 17.35 -2.25
C PHE A 65 15.83 17.95 -3.66
N GLN A 66 14.87 17.53 -4.49
CA GLN A 66 14.60 18.12 -5.82
C GLN A 66 13.97 19.52 -5.71
N ARG A 67 13.66 20.00 -4.50
CA ARG A 67 13.09 21.34 -4.26
C ARG A 67 11.79 21.54 -5.03
N CYS A 68 11.04 20.46 -5.20
CA CYS A 68 9.81 20.48 -5.94
C CYS A 68 8.62 20.67 -4.99
N SER A 69 7.62 21.43 -5.43
CA SER A 69 6.37 21.61 -4.70
C SER A 69 5.20 21.17 -5.57
N SER A 70 4.03 21.02 -4.95
CA SER A 70 2.79 20.67 -5.65
C SER A 70 2.28 21.76 -6.61
N GLU A 71 2.85 22.97 -6.56
CA GLU A 71 2.47 24.11 -7.41
C GLU A 71 3.35 24.24 -8.67
N HIS A 72 4.41 23.45 -8.77
CA HIS A 72 5.27 23.46 -9.96
C HIS A 72 4.55 22.75 -11.11
N LEU A 73 4.08 23.50 -12.10
CA LEU A 73 3.66 22.97 -13.39
C LEU A 73 4.48 23.66 -14.46
N GLN A 74 5.36 22.92 -15.14
CA GLN A 74 6.14 23.47 -16.24
C GLN A 74 5.36 23.44 -17.54
N THR A 75 5.53 24.50 -18.33
CA THR A 75 5.02 24.55 -19.70
C THR A 75 5.67 23.45 -20.52
N GLN A 76 4.84 22.63 -21.14
CA GLN A 76 5.29 21.48 -21.89
C GLN A 76 5.89 21.90 -23.22
N THR A 77 7.10 21.40 -23.49
CA THR A 77 7.78 21.62 -24.77
C THR A 77 7.32 20.56 -25.76
N ASN A 78 6.98 20.97 -26.98
CA ASN A 78 6.67 20.02 -28.05
C ASN A 78 7.97 19.37 -28.56
N LEU A 79 8.46 18.35 -27.85
CA LEU A 79 9.70 17.65 -28.21
C LEU A 79 9.58 16.94 -29.55
N MET A 80 8.38 16.52 -29.97
CA MET A 80 8.20 15.93 -31.30
C MET A 80 8.55 16.93 -32.40
N HIS A 81 8.08 18.18 -32.28
CA HIS A 81 8.42 19.23 -33.23
C HIS A 81 9.93 19.49 -33.28
N TYR A 82 10.56 19.58 -32.10
CA TYR A 82 12.02 19.75 -31.99
C TYR A 82 12.79 18.59 -32.66
N TRP A 83 12.42 17.34 -32.37
CA TRP A 83 13.08 16.18 -32.94
C TRP A 83 12.90 16.07 -34.46
N GLU A 84 11.70 16.32 -34.97
CA GLU A 84 11.41 16.20 -36.39
C GLU A 84 12.00 17.36 -37.20
N HIS A 85 11.78 18.60 -36.77
CA HIS A 85 12.08 19.77 -37.59
C HIS A 85 13.44 20.43 -37.27
N GLU A 86 13.89 20.39 -36.02
CA GLU A 86 15.17 20.99 -35.64
C GLU A 86 16.31 19.97 -35.70
N CYS A 87 16.06 18.73 -35.25
CA CYS A 87 17.06 17.66 -35.27
C CYS A 87 17.04 16.82 -36.57
N GLY A 88 15.96 16.86 -37.34
CA GLY A 88 15.81 16.07 -38.58
C GLY A 88 15.67 14.56 -38.34
N TYR A 89 15.13 14.16 -37.19
CA TYR A 89 14.87 12.76 -36.86
C TYR A 89 13.56 12.27 -37.46
N ILE A 90 13.49 10.96 -37.71
CA ILE A 90 12.29 10.29 -38.20
C ILE A 90 11.47 9.82 -36.98
N ILE A 91 10.21 10.25 -36.89
CA ILE A 91 9.30 9.86 -35.81
C ILE A 91 8.31 8.81 -36.31
N GLU A 92 8.23 7.68 -35.60
CA GLU A 92 7.25 6.63 -35.83
C GLU A 92 6.34 6.47 -34.60
N VAL A 93 5.05 6.75 -34.76
CA VAL A 93 4.06 6.55 -33.68
C VAL A 93 3.74 5.05 -33.55
N VAL A 94 3.74 4.54 -32.32
CA VAL A 94 3.35 3.15 -32.06
C VAL A 94 1.81 3.06 -32.06
N PRO A 95 1.20 2.20 -32.90
CA PRO A 95 -0.25 2.09 -32.99
C PRO A 95 -0.89 1.74 -31.63
N HIS A 96 -2.01 2.40 -31.31
CA HIS A 96 -2.79 2.20 -30.07
C HIS A 96 -2.01 2.43 -28.76
N GLN A 97 -0.84 3.06 -28.82
CA GLN A 97 -0.01 3.34 -27.66
C GLN A 97 0.33 4.83 -27.53
N LEU A 98 0.72 5.22 -26.32
CA LEU A 98 1.21 6.58 -26.02
C LEU A 98 2.70 6.71 -26.32
N ASP A 99 3.22 5.86 -27.19
CA ASP A 99 4.64 5.62 -27.39
C ASP A 99 5.04 6.03 -28.81
N ILE A 100 6.27 6.51 -28.95
CA ILE A 100 6.89 6.78 -30.25
C ILE A 100 8.31 6.21 -30.30
N ARG A 101 8.75 5.90 -31.52
CA ARG A 101 10.14 5.57 -31.84
C ARG A 101 10.74 6.73 -32.60
N VAL A 102 11.92 7.17 -32.20
CA VAL A 102 12.68 8.21 -32.89
C VAL A 102 13.93 7.57 -33.50
N LYS A 103 14.11 7.77 -34.81
CA LYS A 103 15.18 7.18 -35.59
C LYS A 103 16.06 8.25 -36.23
N ASP A 104 17.32 7.90 -36.44
CA ASP A 104 18.23 8.70 -37.25
C ASP A 104 17.90 8.60 -38.76
N GLN A 105 18.65 9.32 -39.59
CA GLN A 105 18.49 9.31 -41.05
C GLN A 105 18.84 7.97 -41.70
N ASN A 106 19.54 7.08 -41.00
CA ASN A 106 19.85 5.71 -41.43
C ASN A 106 18.80 4.70 -40.96
N HIS A 107 17.66 5.16 -40.43
CA HIS A 107 16.59 4.35 -39.85
C HIS A 107 17.00 3.53 -38.61
N GLN A 108 18.08 3.90 -37.93
CA GLN A 108 18.47 3.29 -36.65
C GLN A 108 17.70 3.91 -35.49
N LEU A 109 17.21 3.07 -34.58
CA LEU A 109 16.52 3.53 -33.37
C LEU A 109 17.51 4.23 -32.43
N ILE A 110 17.25 5.51 -32.14
CA ILE A 110 18.06 6.31 -31.21
C ILE A 110 17.30 6.66 -29.93
N MET A 111 15.97 6.79 -29.99
CA MET A 111 15.14 6.99 -28.80
C MET A 111 13.81 6.23 -28.87
N TYR A 112 13.31 5.86 -27.70
CA TYR A 112 11.94 5.41 -27.49
C TYR A 112 11.32 6.28 -26.41
N ALA A 113 10.23 6.98 -26.70
CA ALA A 113 9.60 7.91 -25.76
C ALA A 113 8.16 7.51 -25.49
N ARG A 114 7.77 7.58 -24.20
CA ARG A 114 6.39 7.43 -23.74
C ARG A 114 5.87 8.76 -23.21
N PHE A 115 4.59 9.01 -23.44
CA PHE A 115 3.88 10.20 -22.96
C PHE A 115 2.76 9.83 -21.97
N PHE A 116 2.39 10.77 -21.11
CA PHE A 116 1.24 10.65 -20.21
C PHE A 116 -0.10 10.86 -20.94
N THR A 117 -0.09 11.58 -22.08
CA THR A 117 -1.32 11.98 -22.78
C THR A 117 -1.27 11.64 -24.27
N ILE A 118 -2.45 11.55 -24.89
CA ILE A 118 -2.61 11.19 -26.31
C ILE A 118 -2.07 12.29 -27.25
N GLU A 119 -2.08 13.54 -26.80
CA GLU A 119 -1.53 14.70 -27.51
C GLU A 119 0.01 14.66 -27.59
N ARG A 120 0.66 13.79 -26.79
CA ARG A 120 2.12 13.60 -26.75
C ARG A 120 2.90 14.88 -26.48
N THR A 121 2.33 15.76 -25.66
CA THR A 121 3.01 16.95 -25.14
C THR A 121 3.63 16.71 -23.77
N HIS A 122 3.09 15.74 -23.01
CA HIS A 122 3.50 15.45 -21.65
C HIS A 122 4.35 14.19 -21.60
N ILE A 123 5.68 14.33 -21.53
CA ILE A 123 6.60 13.20 -21.54
C ILE A 123 6.54 12.46 -20.20
N ASN A 124 6.56 11.13 -20.27
CA ASN A 124 6.68 10.24 -19.12
C ASN A 124 8.13 9.74 -18.98
N PHE A 125 8.68 9.15 -20.04
CA PHE A 125 10.09 8.75 -20.06
C PHE A 125 10.65 8.70 -21.49
N ILE A 126 11.97 8.70 -21.59
CA ILE A 126 12.73 8.50 -22.83
C ILE A 126 13.86 7.50 -22.59
N TYR A 127 13.89 6.43 -23.38
CA TYR A 127 15.05 5.56 -23.52
C TYR A 127 15.92 6.03 -24.69
N TYR A 128 17.24 6.01 -24.50
CA TYR A 128 18.22 6.37 -25.52
C TYR A 128 19.09 5.17 -25.86
N PHE A 129 19.34 4.98 -27.14
CA PHE A 129 20.06 3.84 -27.68
C PHE A 129 21.29 4.28 -28.45
N GLN A 130 22.36 3.50 -28.34
CA GLN A 130 23.55 3.63 -29.18
C GLN A 130 23.96 2.24 -29.66
N ASN A 131 24.10 2.07 -30.98
CA ASN A 131 24.40 0.77 -31.60
C ASN A 131 23.45 -0.35 -31.14
N GLY A 132 22.16 -0.03 -30.97
CA GLY A 132 21.13 -0.96 -30.51
C GLY A 132 21.15 -1.28 -29.01
N LYS A 133 22.06 -0.71 -28.23
CA LYS A 133 22.14 -0.91 -26.77
C LYS A 133 21.54 0.28 -26.02
N LEU A 134 20.78 0.00 -24.96
CA LEU A 134 20.27 1.02 -24.05
C LEU A 134 21.45 1.66 -23.30
N ILE A 135 21.57 2.99 -23.39
CA ILE A 135 22.66 3.75 -22.73
C ILE A 135 22.15 4.72 -21.67
N LYS A 136 20.90 5.19 -21.79
CA LYS A 136 20.33 6.21 -20.90
C LYS A 136 18.81 6.07 -20.82
N HIS A 137 18.25 6.26 -19.63
CA HIS A 137 16.81 6.33 -19.38
C HIS A 137 16.50 7.60 -18.61
N GLU A 138 15.75 8.51 -19.22
CA GLU A 138 15.27 9.75 -18.60
C GLU A 138 13.82 9.57 -18.16
N MET A 139 13.53 9.91 -16.90
CA MET A 139 12.19 9.87 -16.32
C MET A 139 11.75 11.28 -15.98
N TYR A 140 10.57 11.64 -16.49
CA TYR A 140 9.98 12.95 -16.31
C TYR A 140 8.89 12.87 -15.24
N ASP A 141 8.93 13.79 -14.29
CA ASP A 141 7.86 13.90 -13.32
C ASP A 141 6.58 14.41 -14.00
N TYR A 142 5.41 14.01 -13.49
CA TYR A 142 4.11 14.47 -13.99
C TYR A 142 3.90 16.00 -13.91
N ARG A 143 4.78 16.73 -13.24
CA ARG A 143 4.85 18.21 -13.25
C ARG A 143 5.57 18.78 -14.46
N GLY A 144 6.14 17.94 -15.33
CA GLY A 144 6.68 18.29 -16.63
C GLY A 144 8.18 18.56 -16.69
N PHE A 145 8.95 18.20 -15.65
CA PHE A 145 10.42 18.39 -15.62
C PHE A 145 11.17 17.05 -15.65
N LEU A 146 12.41 17.05 -16.14
CA LEU A 146 13.31 15.90 -16.05
C LEU A 146 13.65 15.64 -14.59
N SER A 147 13.14 14.55 -14.04
CA SER A 147 13.27 14.23 -12.62
C SER A 147 14.50 13.38 -12.32
N ALA A 148 14.72 12.34 -13.11
CA ALA A 148 15.87 11.47 -12.94
C ALA A 148 16.40 10.89 -14.26
N THR A 149 17.67 10.53 -14.26
CA THR A 149 18.37 9.87 -15.36
C THR A 149 19.11 8.65 -14.84
N HIS A 150 18.95 7.51 -15.50
CA HIS A 150 19.78 6.32 -15.29
C HIS A 150 20.75 6.16 -16.47
N TYR A 151 22.02 5.87 -16.18
CA TYR A 151 23.05 5.60 -17.20
C TYR A 151 23.49 4.14 -17.15
N TYR A 152 23.53 3.49 -18.31
CA TYR A 152 23.77 2.05 -18.45
C TYR A 152 25.21 1.74 -18.89
N ALA A 153 25.83 0.75 -18.25
CA ALA A 153 27.15 0.24 -18.64
C ALA A 153 26.97 -1.10 -19.36
N GLU A 154 27.45 -1.20 -20.62
CA GLU A 154 27.49 -2.42 -21.46
C GLU A 154 26.17 -3.19 -21.73
N GLY A 155 25.05 -2.82 -21.12
CA GLY A 155 23.73 -3.40 -21.32
C GLY A 155 22.99 -3.65 -19.99
N GLU A 156 21.66 -3.71 -20.08
CA GLU A 156 20.59 -3.97 -19.08
C GLU A 156 20.64 -3.30 -17.69
N LYS A 157 21.80 -3.07 -17.07
CA LYS A 157 21.92 -2.50 -15.72
C LYS A 157 22.56 -1.11 -15.73
N TYR A 158 21.98 -0.21 -14.95
CA TYR A 158 22.51 1.13 -14.77
C TYR A 158 23.58 1.15 -13.68
N THR A 159 24.58 2.02 -13.85
CA THR A 159 25.69 2.21 -12.90
C THR A 159 25.65 3.57 -12.22
N LEU A 160 24.80 4.48 -12.71
CA LEU A 160 24.64 5.83 -12.19
C LEU A 160 23.16 6.24 -12.27
N GLU A 161 22.63 6.75 -11.17
CA GLU A 161 21.37 7.49 -11.13
C GLU A 161 21.66 8.95 -10.76
N GLU A 162 21.03 9.88 -11.48
CA GLU A 162 21.07 11.31 -11.19
C GLU A 162 19.64 11.84 -11.03
N PHE A 163 19.42 12.72 -10.06
CA PHE A 163 18.12 13.37 -9.82
C PHE A 163 18.26 14.88 -9.86
N TYR A 164 17.27 15.55 -10.45
CA TYR A 164 17.33 16.98 -10.76
C TYR A 164 16.17 17.76 -10.16
N THR A 165 16.43 19.01 -9.82
CA THR A 165 15.37 19.99 -9.53
C THR A 165 14.57 20.32 -10.79
N PRO A 166 13.37 20.93 -10.67
CA PRO A 166 12.66 21.48 -11.82
C PRO A 166 13.50 22.43 -12.71
N SER A 167 14.47 23.15 -12.15
CA SER A 167 15.39 24.01 -12.91
C SER A 167 16.59 23.29 -13.54
N GLY A 168 16.62 21.95 -13.52
CA GLY A 168 17.70 21.14 -14.12
C GLY A 168 18.98 21.00 -13.29
N ILE A 169 18.99 21.45 -12.03
CA ILE A 169 20.15 21.31 -11.14
C ILE A 169 20.19 19.89 -10.59
N LYS A 170 21.30 19.16 -10.79
CA LYS A 170 21.54 17.86 -10.14
C LYS A 170 21.71 18.00 -8.64
N VAL A 171 20.90 17.27 -7.88
CA VAL A 171 20.83 17.31 -6.40
C VAL A 171 21.05 15.97 -5.72
N ILE A 172 20.78 14.85 -6.37
CA ILE A 172 21.11 13.51 -5.85
C ILE A 172 21.87 12.76 -6.94
N GLU A 173 22.88 12.00 -6.52
CA GLU A 173 23.68 11.13 -7.39
C GLU A 173 23.93 9.80 -6.65
N LYS A 174 23.63 8.67 -7.29
CA LYS A 174 23.87 7.33 -6.73
C LYS A 174 24.73 6.52 -7.68
N HIS A 175 25.78 5.87 -7.17
CA HIS A 175 26.68 5.04 -7.97
C HIS A 175 26.59 3.57 -7.56
N TYR A 176 26.61 2.70 -8.56
CA TYR A 176 26.41 1.27 -8.43
C TYR A 176 27.58 0.51 -9.08
N THR A 177 27.82 -0.70 -8.60
CA THR A 177 28.62 -1.68 -9.33
C THR A 177 27.71 -2.47 -10.27
N ILE A 178 28.27 -3.04 -11.34
CA ILE A 178 27.49 -3.86 -12.29
C ILE A 178 26.83 -5.05 -11.57
N ASP A 179 27.43 -5.54 -10.50
CA ASP A 179 26.97 -6.74 -9.78
C ASP A 179 25.97 -6.44 -8.64
N SER A 180 25.69 -5.17 -8.30
CA SER A 180 24.87 -4.80 -7.13
C SER A 180 23.76 -3.80 -7.48
N ASP A 181 22.55 -4.03 -6.99
CA ASP A 181 21.44 -3.06 -7.08
C ASP A 181 21.43 -2.09 -5.89
N ILE A 182 22.42 -2.23 -5.00
CA ILE A 182 22.62 -1.35 -3.84
C ILE A 182 23.74 -0.36 -4.21
N PRO A 183 23.52 0.96 -4.06
CA PRO A 183 24.54 1.95 -4.35
C PRO A 183 25.68 1.86 -3.33
N TYR A 184 26.93 1.94 -3.80
CA TYR A 184 28.09 1.95 -2.91
C TYR A 184 28.46 3.37 -2.43
N VAL A 185 27.92 4.40 -3.10
CA VAL A 185 28.02 5.80 -2.66
C VAL A 185 26.82 6.60 -3.17
N ILE A 186 26.35 7.52 -2.32
CA ILE A 186 25.27 8.45 -2.60
C ILE A 186 25.75 9.87 -2.26
N TYR A 187 25.53 10.82 -3.15
CA TYR A 187 25.75 12.24 -2.91
C TYR A 187 24.42 12.98 -2.92
N VAL A 188 24.20 13.86 -1.94
CA VAL A 188 22.99 14.69 -1.84
C VAL A 188 23.37 16.14 -1.60
N LYS A 189 22.82 17.06 -2.38
CA LYS A 189 22.89 18.50 -2.11
C LYS A 189 21.71 18.91 -1.25
N ASP A 190 21.99 19.50 -0.10
CA ASP A 190 20.95 20.07 0.75
C ASP A 190 20.35 21.36 0.15
N LEU A 191 19.42 21.98 0.87
CA LEU A 191 18.77 23.23 0.46
C LEU A 191 19.72 24.43 0.42
N MET A 192 20.88 24.35 1.09
CA MET A 192 21.96 25.34 1.08
C MET A 192 23.03 25.05 0.00
N ASN A 193 22.82 24.02 -0.83
CA ASN A 193 23.78 23.51 -1.82
C ASN A 193 25.06 22.90 -1.23
N GLN A 194 25.08 22.49 0.04
CA GLN A 194 26.19 21.71 0.58
C GLN A 194 26.01 20.25 0.18
N THR A 195 27.10 19.61 -0.27
CA THR A 195 27.10 18.21 -0.69
C THR A 195 27.43 17.31 0.49
N HIS A 196 26.54 16.36 0.76
CA HIS A 196 26.68 15.30 1.75
C HIS A 196 26.93 13.97 1.05
N ARG A 197 27.76 13.11 1.64
CA ARG A 197 28.11 11.79 1.11
C ARG A 197 27.62 10.70 2.07
N PHE A 198 26.90 9.73 1.55
CA PHE A 198 26.40 8.57 2.28
C PHE A 198 26.88 7.26 1.63
N ASN A 199 27.03 6.22 2.44
CA ASN A 199 27.36 4.86 1.97
C ASN A 199 26.12 3.98 1.85
N LYS A 200 25.00 4.37 2.48
CA LYS A 200 23.73 3.63 2.47
C LYS A 200 22.54 4.56 2.26
N GLU A 201 21.47 4.03 1.68
CA GLU A 201 20.20 4.76 1.54
C GLU A 201 19.55 5.05 2.90
N THR A 202 19.75 4.19 3.91
CA THR A 202 19.28 4.43 5.28
C THR A 202 19.90 5.69 5.91
N GLU A 203 21.17 5.98 5.65
CA GLU A 203 21.83 7.21 6.12
C GLU A 203 21.24 8.47 5.45
N MET A 204 20.92 8.38 4.15
CA MET A 204 20.22 9.45 3.43
C MET A 204 18.81 9.69 3.99
N ILE A 205 18.08 8.63 4.32
CA ILE A 205 16.75 8.73 4.95
C ILE A 205 16.86 9.38 6.33
N THR A 206 17.84 8.99 7.15
CA THR A 206 18.12 9.63 8.45
C THR A 206 18.34 11.13 8.29
N PHE A 207 19.22 11.52 7.36
CA PHE A 207 19.51 12.92 7.08
C PHE A 207 18.27 13.70 6.64
N PHE A 208 17.42 13.10 5.81
CA PHE A 208 16.15 13.71 5.40
C PHE A 208 15.19 13.92 6.58
N ILE A 209 14.99 12.90 7.42
CA ILE A 209 14.12 12.98 8.61
C ILE A 209 14.58 14.10 9.55
N GLU A 210 15.89 14.18 9.81
CA GLU A 210 16.48 15.23 10.64
C GLU A 210 16.34 16.62 10.00
N SER A 211 16.45 16.72 8.68
CA SER A 211 16.32 17.99 7.95
C SER A 211 14.92 18.59 8.02
N ILE A 212 13.87 17.76 8.10
CA ILE A 212 12.48 18.24 8.16
C ILE A 212 11.94 18.36 9.59
N HIS A 213 12.58 17.72 10.55
CA HIS A 213 12.12 17.68 11.94
C HIS A 213 12.13 19.07 12.59
N ARG A 214 11.04 19.38 13.29
CA ARG A 214 10.93 20.54 14.18
C ARG A 214 10.63 20.08 15.60
N ALA A 215 11.03 20.89 16.58
CA ALA A 215 10.74 20.60 17.98
C ALA A 215 9.22 20.40 18.21
N GLY A 216 8.87 19.29 18.87
CA GLY A 216 7.47 18.90 19.11
C GLY A 216 6.85 18.07 17.99
N ASP A 217 7.60 17.72 16.94
CA ASP A 217 7.13 16.79 15.93
C ASP A 217 7.17 15.34 16.43
N THR A 218 6.21 14.53 15.96
CA THR A 218 6.12 13.09 16.27
C THR A 218 6.03 12.30 14.98
N PHE A 219 6.93 11.34 14.81
CA PHE A 219 6.93 10.42 13.68
C PHE A 219 6.28 9.10 14.10
N ILE A 220 5.20 8.73 13.41
CA ILE A 220 4.57 7.42 13.50
C ILE A 220 5.14 6.56 12.38
N VAL A 221 5.88 5.52 12.73
CA VAL A 221 6.57 4.62 11.81
C VAL A 221 5.62 3.48 11.42
N ASP A 222 5.02 3.57 10.23
CA ASP A 222 4.07 2.58 9.71
C ASP A 222 4.75 1.46 8.90
N ARG A 223 6.00 1.70 8.46
CA ARG A 223 6.78 0.79 7.61
C ARG A 223 8.12 0.45 8.27
N PRO A 224 8.11 -0.31 9.38
CA PRO A 224 9.31 -0.54 10.20
C PRO A 224 10.38 -1.38 9.49
N TYR A 225 10.00 -2.29 8.60
CA TYR A 225 10.98 -3.06 7.83
C TYR A 225 11.90 -2.14 7.02
N GLU A 226 11.33 -1.13 6.39
CA GLU A 226 12.06 -0.19 5.56
C GLU A 226 12.67 0.99 6.34
N LEU A 227 12.07 1.38 7.48
CA LEU A 227 12.38 2.65 8.13
C LEU A 227 13.04 2.54 9.51
N SER A 228 12.94 1.40 10.20
CA SER A 228 13.44 1.31 11.59
C SER A 228 14.95 1.59 11.69
N GLU A 229 15.77 1.13 10.74
CA GLU A 229 17.22 1.42 10.74
C GLU A 229 17.50 2.91 10.62
N ALA A 230 16.82 3.61 9.71
CA ALA A 230 16.98 5.05 9.56
C ALA A 230 16.55 5.78 10.84
N PHE A 231 15.37 5.46 11.39
CA PHE A 231 14.89 6.08 12.63
C PHE A 231 15.79 5.78 13.84
N TYR A 232 16.43 4.61 13.91
CA TYR A 232 17.38 4.29 14.98
C TYR A 232 18.56 5.26 15.00
N HIS A 233 19.07 5.62 13.82
CA HIS A 233 20.21 6.52 13.68
C HIS A 233 19.89 8.02 13.79
N THR A 234 18.61 8.40 13.87
CA THR A 234 18.21 9.81 14.08
C THR A 234 18.53 10.30 15.50
N HIS A 235 18.79 11.61 15.63
CA HIS A 235 19.04 12.28 16.90
C HIS A 235 18.02 11.89 17.99
N PRO A 236 18.44 11.61 19.24
CA PRO A 236 17.56 11.11 20.30
C PRO A 236 16.36 12.00 20.66
N SER A 237 16.41 13.29 20.32
CA SER A 237 15.29 14.22 20.54
C SER A 237 14.11 13.97 19.59
N ILE A 238 14.30 13.24 18.50
CA ILE A 238 13.23 12.93 17.55
C ILE A 238 12.30 11.92 18.19
N LYS A 239 11.03 12.30 18.30
CA LYS A 239 9.99 11.47 18.89
C LYS A 239 9.50 10.44 17.90
N LYS A 240 9.63 9.16 18.27
CA LYS A 240 9.37 8.00 17.42
C LYS A 240 8.28 7.14 18.05
N VAL A 241 7.26 6.79 17.28
CA VAL A 241 6.18 5.89 17.69
C VAL A 241 6.03 4.82 16.64
N LEU A 242 6.03 3.55 17.04
CA LEU A 242 5.89 2.44 16.10
C LEU A 242 4.42 2.07 15.93
N PHE A 243 3.97 1.84 14.70
CA PHE A 243 2.65 1.29 14.42
C PHE A 243 2.77 -0.13 13.81
N PHE A 244 2.27 -1.14 14.53
CA PHE A 244 2.17 -2.51 14.03
C PHE A 244 0.92 -2.68 13.15
N HIS A 245 1.13 -3.02 11.88
CA HIS A 245 0.06 -3.23 10.88
C HIS A 245 -0.24 -4.71 10.59
N SER A 246 0.50 -5.61 11.22
CA SER A 246 0.35 -7.07 11.10
C SER A 246 0.73 -7.73 12.42
N ILE A 247 0.48 -9.03 12.54
CA ILE A 247 0.98 -9.84 13.65
C ILE A 247 2.50 -9.67 13.78
N HIS A 248 2.96 -9.39 15.00
CA HIS A 248 4.37 -9.20 15.30
C HIS A 248 5.04 -10.52 15.66
N LEU A 249 4.34 -11.42 16.35
CA LEU A 249 4.87 -12.69 16.84
C LEU A 249 5.04 -13.74 15.74
N LEU A 250 6.13 -14.50 15.83
CA LEU A 250 6.36 -15.67 14.99
C LEU A 250 5.42 -16.83 15.37
N ASN A 251 5.20 -17.03 16.67
CA ASN A 251 4.28 -18.00 17.25
C ASN A 251 3.56 -17.39 18.46
N ASN A 252 2.44 -17.98 18.90
CA ASN A 252 1.60 -17.40 19.96
C ASN A 252 2.09 -17.69 21.39
N GLU A 253 3.21 -18.40 21.56
CA GLU A 253 3.73 -18.85 22.86
C GLU A 253 4.96 -18.06 23.32
N ASP A 254 5.65 -17.40 22.38
CA ASP A 254 6.85 -16.61 22.62
C ASP A 254 6.63 -15.15 22.20
N PHE A 255 6.55 -14.27 23.20
CA PHE A 255 6.34 -12.84 23.02
C PHE A 255 7.58 -12.08 22.54
N ASP A 256 8.76 -12.69 22.54
CA ASP A 256 10.02 -12.04 22.20
C ASP A 256 10.51 -12.33 20.78
N THR A 257 10.00 -13.38 20.13
CA THR A 257 10.39 -13.72 18.77
C THR A 257 9.46 -13.09 17.73
N PHE A 258 9.95 -12.04 17.09
CA PHE A 258 9.20 -11.29 16.07
C PHE A 258 9.37 -11.89 14.66
N LYS A 259 8.32 -11.76 13.83
CA LYS A 259 8.38 -12.05 12.39
C LYS A 259 9.37 -11.10 11.69
N TRP A 260 9.86 -11.55 10.55
CA TRP A 260 10.89 -10.86 9.75
C TRP A 260 10.68 -9.34 9.54
N PRO A 261 9.46 -8.80 9.30
CA PRO A 261 9.30 -7.36 9.07
C PRO A 261 9.64 -6.52 10.30
N TYR A 262 9.65 -7.13 11.48
CA TYR A 262 9.87 -6.46 12.76
C TYR A 262 11.16 -6.92 13.44
N GLN A 263 12.03 -7.71 12.81
CA GLN A 263 13.27 -8.21 13.42
C GLN A 263 14.20 -7.09 13.88
N TYR A 264 14.53 -6.14 12.99
CA TYR A 264 15.34 -4.98 13.36
C TYR A 264 14.68 -4.17 14.48
N THR A 265 13.35 -4.05 14.43
CA THR A 265 12.57 -3.34 15.43
C THR A 265 12.64 -4.01 16.80
N ARG A 266 12.59 -5.35 16.85
CA ARG A 266 12.70 -6.12 18.08
C ARG A 266 14.02 -5.85 18.82
N GLU A 267 15.11 -5.74 18.08
CA GLU A 267 16.45 -5.47 18.63
C GLU A 267 16.60 -4.04 19.18
N HIS A 268 15.77 -3.10 18.71
CA HIS A 268 15.89 -1.68 19.00
C HIS A 268 14.61 -1.07 19.59
N LEU A 269 13.75 -1.88 20.22
CA LEU A 269 12.39 -1.49 20.59
C LEU A 269 12.35 -0.29 21.55
N ASN A 270 13.37 -0.15 22.41
CA ASN A 270 13.54 0.96 23.35
C ASN A 270 13.78 2.33 22.70
N MET A 271 14.02 2.40 21.38
CA MET A 271 14.10 3.68 20.70
C MET A 271 12.73 4.36 20.53
N TYR A 272 11.65 3.58 20.64
CA TYR A 272 10.28 4.05 20.46
C TYR A 272 9.71 4.56 21.78
N HIS A 273 9.07 5.73 21.72
CA HIS A 273 8.42 6.35 22.88
C HIS A 273 7.06 5.71 23.18
N ALA A 274 6.43 5.10 22.17
CA ALA A 274 5.18 4.37 22.27
C ALA A 274 5.08 3.31 21.16
N LEU A 275 4.29 2.28 21.43
CA LEU A 275 3.83 1.31 20.42
C LEU A 275 2.32 1.49 20.20
N ILE A 276 1.90 1.36 18.95
CA ILE A 276 0.49 1.32 18.56
C ILE A 276 0.24 0.04 17.79
N CYS A 277 -0.86 -0.63 18.07
CA CYS A 277 -1.39 -1.74 17.30
C CYS A 277 -2.89 -1.56 17.07
N SER A 278 -3.53 -2.45 16.32
CA SER A 278 -4.93 -2.24 15.91
C SER A 278 -5.97 -2.90 16.81
N THR A 279 -5.56 -3.82 17.69
CA THR A 279 -6.46 -4.68 18.47
C THR A 279 -6.03 -4.73 19.93
N GLU A 280 -7.00 -4.88 20.83
CA GLU A 280 -6.70 -5.00 22.27
C GLU A 280 -5.96 -6.32 22.56
N ALA A 281 -6.27 -7.38 21.81
CA ALA A 281 -5.54 -8.65 21.90
C ALA A 281 -4.05 -8.49 21.53
N GLN A 282 -3.73 -7.74 20.47
CA GLN A 282 -2.33 -7.48 20.11
C GLN A 282 -1.63 -6.59 21.14
N LYS A 283 -2.32 -5.61 21.71
CA LYS A 283 -1.79 -4.77 22.80
C LYS A 283 -1.46 -5.61 24.02
N ALA A 284 -2.32 -6.54 24.41
CA ALA A 284 -2.08 -7.44 25.53
C ALA A 284 -0.81 -8.28 25.31
N ASP A 285 -0.62 -8.81 24.11
CA ASP A 285 0.58 -9.57 23.74
C ASP A 285 1.84 -8.66 23.70
N LEU A 286 1.73 -7.43 23.17
CA LEU A 286 2.84 -6.45 23.15
C LEU A 286 3.29 -6.01 24.56
N LEU A 287 2.38 -5.98 25.53
CA LEU A 287 2.70 -5.67 26.93
C LEU A 287 3.50 -6.81 27.62
N GLN A 288 3.58 -8.00 27.02
CA GLN A 288 4.39 -9.12 27.52
C GLN A 288 5.79 -9.15 26.90
N VAL A 289 6.07 -8.31 25.88
CA VAL A 289 7.37 -8.28 25.20
C VAL A 289 8.44 -7.84 26.19
N SER A 290 9.50 -8.63 26.32
CA SER A 290 10.60 -8.26 27.20
C SER A 290 11.35 -7.03 26.64
N GLN A 291 12.02 -6.30 27.53
CA GLN A 291 12.85 -5.14 27.16
C GLN A 291 12.08 -3.96 26.56
N TYR A 292 10.75 -3.89 26.73
CA TYR A 292 9.98 -2.69 26.45
C TYR A 292 9.09 -2.34 27.65
N ASP A 293 9.31 -1.15 28.23
CA ASP A 293 8.58 -0.63 29.39
C ASP A 293 7.75 0.62 29.07
N GLY A 294 7.70 1.00 27.80
CA GLY A 294 6.94 2.15 27.32
C GLY A 294 5.44 1.87 27.18
N ASP A 295 4.69 2.91 26.79
CA ASP A 295 3.25 2.79 26.61
C ASP A 295 2.88 2.00 25.33
N VAL A 296 1.80 1.22 25.39
CA VAL A 296 1.21 0.49 24.26
C VAL A 296 -0.26 0.86 24.10
N PHE A 297 -0.68 1.22 22.89
CA PHE A 297 -2.05 1.61 22.55
C PHE A 297 -2.65 0.66 21.52
N ALA A 298 -3.95 0.41 21.66
CA ALA A 298 -4.76 -0.25 20.65
C ALA A 298 -5.61 0.83 19.98
N ILE A 299 -5.25 1.20 18.75
CA ILE A 299 -5.96 2.19 17.96
C ILE A 299 -6.26 1.57 16.60
N PRO A 300 -7.52 1.23 16.31
CA PRO A 300 -7.91 0.62 15.04
C PRO A 300 -7.49 1.45 13.83
N VAL A 301 -6.91 0.80 12.82
CA VAL A 301 -6.50 1.43 11.55
C VAL A 301 -7.67 1.86 10.66
N GLY A 302 -8.86 1.32 10.92
CA GLY A 302 -10.09 1.64 10.23
C GLY A 302 -11.13 2.26 11.17
N TYR A 303 -11.96 3.13 10.61
CA TYR A 303 -13.15 3.66 11.26
C TYR A 303 -14.28 3.79 10.24
N PHE A 304 -15.48 4.10 10.72
CA PHE A 304 -16.63 4.36 9.87
C PHE A 304 -17.43 5.58 10.34
N ASP A 305 -18.04 6.27 9.37
CA ASP A 305 -19.03 7.30 9.64
C ASP A 305 -20.36 6.63 10.03
N LYS A 306 -20.98 7.08 11.14
CA LYS A 306 -22.28 6.58 11.64
C LYS A 306 -23.47 6.92 10.73
N ALA A 307 -23.25 7.31 9.48
CA ALA A 307 -24.33 7.61 8.56
C ALA A 307 -25.19 6.35 8.35
N PRO A 308 -26.53 6.44 8.52
CA PRO A 308 -27.41 5.29 8.31
C PRO A 308 -27.35 4.88 6.85
N LYS A 309 -26.75 3.71 6.57
CA LYS A 309 -26.83 3.08 5.26
C LYS A 309 -28.14 2.29 5.18
N HIS A 310 -28.94 2.55 4.15
CA HIS A 310 -30.15 1.77 3.91
C HIS A 310 -29.76 0.31 3.69
N ILE A 311 -30.37 -0.61 4.44
CA ILE A 311 -30.19 -2.05 4.21
C ILE A 311 -30.84 -2.37 2.87
N GLN A 312 -30.01 -2.65 1.85
CA GLN A 312 -30.51 -3.11 0.56
C GLN A 312 -30.71 -4.63 0.61
N LYS A 313 -31.63 -5.12 -0.23
CA LYS A 313 -31.85 -6.57 -0.35
C LYS A 313 -30.62 -7.21 -0.99
N LYS A 314 -29.95 -8.10 -0.25
CA LYS A 314 -28.80 -8.89 -0.73
C LYS A 314 -29.21 -9.87 -1.82
N GLN A 315 -28.27 -10.23 -2.70
CA GLN A 315 -28.43 -11.34 -3.63
C GLN A 315 -28.14 -12.65 -2.88
N PRO A 316 -29.12 -13.58 -2.73
CA PRO A 316 -29.02 -14.70 -1.78
C PRO A 316 -27.85 -15.67 -1.96
N TYR A 317 -27.22 -15.70 -3.14
CA TYR A 317 -26.12 -16.61 -3.47
C TYR A 317 -24.88 -15.89 -4.03
N ARG A 318 -24.77 -14.57 -3.82
CA ARG A 318 -23.58 -13.81 -4.21
C ARG A 318 -22.62 -13.69 -3.03
N ILE A 319 -21.44 -14.28 -3.17
CA ILE A 319 -20.40 -14.30 -2.16
C ILE A 319 -19.22 -13.48 -2.68
N THR A 320 -18.49 -12.84 -1.78
CA THR A 320 -17.31 -12.05 -2.17
C THR A 320 -16.10 -12.31 -1.29
N SER A 321 -14.93 -11.94 -1.77
CA SER A 321 -13.73 -11.77 -0.96
C SER A 321 -12.90 -10.58 -1.45
N VAL A 322 -12.25 -9.90 -0.51
CA VAL A 322 -11.39 -8.76 -0.79
C VAL A 322 -10.02 -9.00 -0.17
N GLY A 323 -8.98 -9.03 -1.00
CA GLY A 323 -7.62 -9.22 -0.52
C GLY A 323 -6.60 -9.28 -1.65
N ARG A 324 -5.34 -8.96 -1.32
CA ARG A 324 -4.23 -9.17 -2.27
C ARG A 324 -4.15 -10.64 -2.67
N TYR A 325 -3.78 -10.91 -3.92
CA TYR A 325 -3.58 -12.26 -4.44
C TYR A 325 -2.23 -12.82 -3.95
N VAL A 326 -2.13 -13.11 -2.67
CA VAL A 326 -0.92 -13.64 -2.02
C VAL A 326 -1.28 -14.89 -1.20
N TYR A 327 -0.35 -15.84 -1.11
CA TYR A 327 -0.61 -17.17 -0.54
C TYR A 327 -1.11 -17.14 0.92
N ASN A 328 -0.65 -16.19 1.73
CA ASN A 328 -1.09 -16.09 3.13
C ASN A 328 -2.56 -15.66 3.28
N LYS A 329 -3.23 -15.24 2.20
CA LYS A 329 -4.68 -14.99 2.19
C LYS A 329 -5.51 -16.25 1.93
N GLN A 330 -4.86 -17.33 1.51
CA GLN A 330 -5.45 -18.65 1.26
C GLN A 330 -6.73 -18.58 0.40
N LEU A 331 -6.71 -17.76 -0.64
CA LEU A 331 -7.87 -17.57 -1.53
C LEU A 331 -8.24 -18.88 -2.24
N ASP A 332 -7.28 -19.79 -2.38
CA ASP A 332 -7.47 -21.15 -2.91
C ASP A 332 -8.38 -22.00 -2.02
N HIS A 333 -8.34 -21.82 -0.68
CA HIS A 333 -9.28 -22.49 0.24
C HIS A 333 -10.71 -22.03 -0.04
N GLN A 334 -10.90 -20.73 -0.29
CA GLN A 334 -12.22 -20.18 -0.62
C GLN A 334 -12.75 -20.75 -1.94
N ILE A 335 -11.90 -20.81 -2.98
CA ILE A 335 -12.25 -21.38 -4.28
C ILE A 335 -12.71 -22.83 -4.14
N ARG A 336 -11.96 -23.67 -3.42
CA ARG A 336 -12.32 -25.08 -3.20
C ARG A 336 -13.64 -25.23 -2.45
N VAL A 337 -13.85 -24.44 -1.39
CA VAL A 337 -15.11 -24.48 -0.62
C VAL A 337 -16.30 -24.04 -1.46
N ILE A 338 -16.18 -22.96 -2.23
CA ILE A 338 -17.23 -22.47 -3.14
C ILE A 338 -17.55 -23.46 -4.24
N HIS A 339 -16.53 -24.06 -4.87
CA HIS A 339 -16.70 -25.10 -5.88
C HIS A 339 -17.52 -26.27 -5.33
N ARG A 340 -17.25 -26.67 -4.08
CA ARG A 340 -18.00 -27.74 -3.40
C ARG A 340 -19.45 -27.36 -3.15
N LEU A 341 -19.72 -26.12 -2.72
CA LEU A 341 -21.06 -25.61 -2.46
C LEU A 341 -21.90 -25.47 -3.73
N LYS A 342 -21.27 -25.26 -4.90
CA LYS A 342 -21.97 -25.15 -6.19
C LYS A 342 -22.85 -26.36 -6.52
N GLN A 343 -22.49 -27.54 -6.00
CA GLN A 343 -23.25 -28.79 -6.17
C GLN A 343 -24.60 -28.77 -5.44
N GLU A 344 -24.72 -27.99 -4.36
CA GLU A 344 -25.96 -27.84 -3.58
C GLU A 344 -26.70 -26.55 -3.93
N PHE A 345 -25.96 -25.50 -4.33
CA PHE A 345 -26.48 -24.18 -4.66
C PHE A 345 -26.03 -23.75 -6.06
N ASN A 346 -26.79 -24.18 -7.07
CA ASN A 346 -26.46 -23.96 -8.48
C ASN A 346 -26.42 -22.47 -8.90
N GLU A 347 -27.04 -21.57 -8.15
CA GLU A 347 -27.04 -20.12 -8.42
C GLU A 347 -25.85 -19.36 -7.80
N ILE A 348 -24.94 -20.04 -7.07
CA ILE A 348 -23.77 -19.39 -6.46
C ILE A 348 -22.94 -18.63 -7.50
N GLN A 349 -22.56 -17.42 -7.10
CA GLN A 349 -21.60 -16.54 -7.76
C GLN A 349 -20.57 -16.08 -6.72
N PHE A 350 -19.29 -16.14 -7.07
CA PHE A 350 -18.19 -15.78 -6.18
C PHE A 350 -17.20 -14.86 -6.87
N ASP A 351 -17.09 -13.65 -6.34
CA ASP A 351 -16.20 -12.62 -6.87
C ASP A 351 -15.03 -12.36 -5.90
N ILE A 352 -13.79 -12.44 -6.38
CA ILE A 352 -12.59 -12.17 -5.59
C ILE A 352 -11.92 -10.89 -6.12
N TYR A 353 -11.95 -9.84 -5.31
CA TYR A 353 -11.39 -8.53 -5.63
C TYR A 353 -10.02 -8.33 -4.99
N GLY A 354 -9.09 -7.77 -5.76
CA GLY A 354 -7.74 -7.47 -5.33
C GLY A 354 -6.73 -7.61 -6.44
N PHE A 355 -5.46 -7.53 -6.07
CA PHE A 355 -4.37 -7.63 -7.04
C PHE A 355 -3.15 -8.33 -6.44
N GLY A 356 -2.30 -8.81 -7.33
CA GLY A 356 -1.02 -9.39 -7.02
C GLY A 356 0.10 -8.62 -7.71
N GLY A 357 1.28 -8.57 -7.09
CA GLY A 357 2.50 -8.14 -7.77
C GLY A 357 3.17 -9.31 -8.50
N PRO A 358 4.41 -9.13 -8.98
CA PRO A 358 5.25 -10.24 -9.43
C PRO A 358 5.34 -11.33 -8.36
N GLY A 359 5.27 -12.61 -8.76
CA GLY A 359 5.27 -13.76 -7.84
C GLY A 359 4.00 -13.88 -6.98
N SER A 360 2.92 -13.20 -7.36
CA SER A 360 1.62 -13.35 -6.71
C SER A 360 0.96 -14.69 -6.98
N ALA A 361 -0.05 -15.02 -6.19
CA ALA A 361 -0.85 -16.22 -6.35
C ALA A 361 -1.84 -16.14 -7.54
N HIS A 362 -1.89 -15.03 -8.30
CA HIS A 362 -2.91 -14.81 -9.33
C HIS A 362 -2.97 -15.95 -10.36
N GLU A 363 -1.82 -16.31 -10.95
CA GLU A 363 -1.74 -17.38 -11.95
C GLU A 363 -2.16 -18.72 -11.37
N SER A 364 -1.69 -19.06 -10.16
CA SER A 364 -2.09 -20.30 -9.48
C SER A 364 -3.59 -20.34 -9.12
N LEU A 365 -4.19 -19.20 -8.78
CA LEU A 365 -5.63 -19.12 -8.49
C LEU A 365 -6.45 -19.27 -9.77
N GLN A 366 -6.02 -18.62 -10.86
CA GLN A 366 -6.66 -18.74 -12.16
C GLN A 366 -6.58 -20.18 -12.68
N GLN A 367 -5.41 -20.81 -12.59
CA GLN A 367 -5.22 -22.21 -12.95
C GLN A 367 -6.13 -23.13 -12.11
N LEU A 368 -6.26 -22.90 -10.80
CA LEU A 368 -7.17 -23.68 -9.95
C LEU A 368 -8.64 -23.54 -10.38
N ILE A 369 -9.06 -22.35 -10.80
CA ILE A 369 -10.44 -22.12 -11.30
C ILE A 369 -10.66 -22.93 -12.59
N GLU A 370 -9.70 -22.93 -13.50
CA GLU A 370 -9.75 -23.69 -14.76
C GLU A 370 -9.73 -25.21 -14.53
N GLU A 371 -8.87 -25.70 -13.64
CA GLU A 371 -8.81 -27.13 -13.28
C GLU A 371 -10.14 -27.63 -12.69
N LEU A 372 -10.86 -26.76 -11.98
CA LEU A 372 -12.17 -27.05 -11.40
C LEU A 372 -13.34 -26.79 -12.36
N ASN A 373 -13.09 -26.30 -13.58
CA ASN A 373 -14.10 -25.83 -14.54
C ASN A 373 -15.12 -24.87 -13.87
N ALA A 374 -14.59 -23.89 -13.14
CA ALA A 374 -15.36 -22.97 -12.28
C ALA A 374 -15.49 -21.54 -12.83
N GLU A 375 -15.04 -21.29 -14.06
CA GLU A 375 -14.96 -19.98 -14.70
C GLU A 375 -16.32 -19.28 -14.82
N ASP A 376 -17.41 -20.05 -14.90
CA ASP A 376 -18.79 -19.55 -15.03
C ASP A 376 -19.36 -18.94 -13.73
N TYR A 377 -18.67 -19.11 -12.59
CA TYR A 377 -19.18 -18.63 -11.29
C TYR A 377 -18.11 -18.22 -10.27
N ILE A 378 -16.83 -18.38 -10.56
CA ILE A 378 -15.73 -17.86 -9.74
C ILE A 378 -14.92 -16.89 -10.58
N HIS A 379 -14.78 -15.65 -10.11
CA HIS A 379 -14.15 -14.58 -10.89
C HIS A 379 -13.07 -13.85 -10.10
N LEU A 380 -11.85 -13.78 -10.66
CA LEU A 380 -10.80 -12.86 -10.21
C LEU A 380 -11.06 -11.49 -10.84
N ARG A 381 -11.61 -10.55 -10.07
CA ARG A 381 -12.09 -9.24 -10.59
C ARG A 381 -11.01 -8.18 -10.72
N GLY A 382 -9.81 -8.42 -10.19
CA GLY A 382 -8.74 -7.42 -10.16
C GLY A 382 -8.97 -6.33 -9.11
N PHE A 383 -8.14 -5.28 -9.17
CA PHE A 383 -8.21 -4.16 -8.24
C PHE A 383 -9.34 -3.22 -8.62
N GLU A 384 -10.22 -2.94 -7.66
CA GLU A 384 -11.33 -2.02 -7.80
C GLU A 384 -11.24 -0.92 -6.75
N ASN A 385 -11.46 0.34 -7.15
CA ASN A 385 -11.36 1.48 -6.22
C ASN A 385 -12.60 1.59 -5.32
N ASN A 386 -13.78 1.22 -5.85
CA ASN A 386 -15.03 1.25 -5.11
C ASN A 386 -15.62 -0.16 -4.97
N ILE A 387 -15.25 -0.83 -3.88
CA ILE A 387 -15.76 -2.15 -3.50
C ILE A 387 -17.04 -2.08 -2.65
N GLU A 388 -17.57 -0.89 -2.39
CA GLU A 388 -18.75 -0.74 -1.52
C GLU A 388 -19.98 -1.40 -2.14
N ASP A 389 -20.20 -1.19 -3.44
CA ASP A 389 -21.38 -1.70 -4.14
C ASP A 389 -21.36 -3.23 -4.27
N MET A 390 -20.16 -3.81 -4.40
CA MET A 390 -19.96 -5.24 -4.29
C MET A 390 -20.44 -5.78 -2.93
N TYR A 391 -20.00 -5.19 -1.82
CA TYR A 391 -20.47 -5.63 -0.51
C TYR A 391 -21.98 -5.47 -0.36
N LYS A 392 -22.57 -4.39 -0.88
CA LYS A 392 -24.04 -4.18 -0.83
C LYS A 392 -24.80 -5.33 -1.48
N ASP A 393 -24.29 -5.89 -2.57
CA ASP A 393 -24.92 -6.99 -3.29
C ASP A 393 -24.65 -8.37 -2.68
N SER A 394 -23.51 -8.55 -2.00
CA SER A 394 -23.11 -9.84 -1.44
C SER A 394 -23.85 -10.21 -0.16
N VAL A 395 -24.29 -11.47 -0.07
CA VAL A 395 -24.88 -12.05 1.14
C VAL A 395 -23.81 -12.45 2.16
N LEU A 396 -22.59 -12.71 1.70
CA LEU A 396 -21.50 -13.20 2.54
C LEU A 396 -20.14 -12.73 2.01
N SER A 397 -19.23 -12.41 2.92
CA SER A 397 -17.81 -12.21 2.61
C SER A 397 -16.96 -13.32 3.24
N LEU A 398 -15.99 -13.84 2.50
CA LEU A 398 -15.04 -14.84 2.98
C LEU A 398 -13.68 -14.21 3.33
N PHE A 399 -13.11 -14.65 4.45
CA PHE A 399 -11.83 -14.15 4.96
C PHE A 399 -10.95 -15.28 5.51
N THR A 400 -10.11 -15.88 4.68
CA THR A 400 -9.31 -17.07 5.03
C THR A 400 -7.82 -16.75 5.26
N SER A 401 -7.50 -15.57 5.79
CA SER A 401 -6.11 -15.20 6.03
C SER A 401 -5.44 -16.09 7.08
N GLN A 402 -4.13 -16.33 6.95
CA GLN A 402 -3.33 -17.05 7.95
C GLN A 402 -2.98 -16.17 9.16
N PHE A 403 -2.85 -14.87 8.93
CA PHE A 403 -2.51 -13.90 9.96
C PHE A 403 -2.97 -12.50 9.55
N GLU A 404 -3.29 -11.68 10.54
CA GLU A 404 -3.77 -10.31 10.40
C GLU A 404 -3.35 -9.44 11.57
N GLY A 405 -3.38 -8.11 11.35
CA GLY A 405 -3.32 -7.12 12.42
C GLY A 405 -4.70 -6.58 12.82
N PHE A 406 -5.65 -6.49 11.87
CA PHE A 406 -6.99 -5.92 12.10
C PHE A 406 -8.06 -6.53 11.19
N GLY A 407 -7.88 -6.49 9.86
CA GLY A 407 -8.93 -6.89 8.92
C GLY A 407 -9.84 -5.74 8.46
N LEU A 408 -9.28 -4.76 7.73
CA LEU A 408 -10.06 -3.66 7.12
C LEU A 408 -11.21 -4.16 6.24
N ALA A 409 -11.01 -5.24 5.49
CA ALA A 409 -12.06 -5.88 4.67
C ALA A 409 -13.25 -6.38 5.52
N ILE A 410 -13.00 -6.81 6.77
CA ILE A 410 -14.06 -7.23 7.70
C ILE A 410 -14.88 -6.02 8.14
N LEU A 411 -14.21 -4.92 8.49
CA LEU A 411 -14.87 -3.67 8.86
C LEU A 411 -15.74 -3.16 7.70
N GLU A 412 -15.21 -3.16 6.47
CA GLU A 412 -15.89 -2.70 5.26
C GLU A 412 -17.08 -3.60 4.89
N SER A 413 -16.95 -4.91 5.09
CA SER A 413 -18.05 -5.86 4.93
C SER A 413 -19.19 -5.55 5.91
N PHE A 414 -18.87 -5.39 7.19
CA PHE A 414 -19.85 -5.08 8.22
C PHE A 414 -20.51 -3.70 8.07
N GLN A 415 -19.77 -2.70 7.60
CA GLN A 415 -20.32 -1.38 7.25
C GLN A 415 -21.43 -1.47 6.19
N ASN A 416 -21.39 -2.49 5.34
CA ASN A 416 -22.37 -2.74 4.29
C ASN A 416 -23.36 -3.86 4.63
N ASN A 417 -23.47 -4.22 5.92
CA ASN A 417 -24.34 -5.28 6.41
C ASN A 417 -24.06 -6.65 5.79
N THR A 418 -22.80 -6.94 5.48
CA THR A 418 -22.39 -8.22 4.89
C THR A 418 -21.65 -9.04 5.94
N PRO A 419 -22.22 -10.17 6.40
CA PRO A 419 -21.58 -11.08 7.34
C PRO A 419 -20.24 -11.60 6.82
N VAL A 420 -19.34 -11.95 7.74
CA VAL A 420 -17.99 -12.44 7.41
C VAL A 420 -17.75 -13.81 8.01
N PHE A 421 -17.33 -14.76 7.18
CA PHE A 421 -16.92 -16.08 7.63
C PHE A 421 -15.41 -16.18 7.48
N SER A 422 -14.74 -16.50 8.59
CA SER A 422 -13.30 -16.40 8.69
C SER A 422 -12.68 -17.58 9.43
N TYR A 423 -11.41 -17.82 9.18
CA TYR A 423 -10.59 -18.55 10.13
C TYR A 423 -10.44 -17.78 11.45
N ASP A 424 -10.42 -18.51 12.56
CA ASP A 424 -10.15 -18.00 13.90
C ASP A 424 -8.65 -17.82 14.09
N ILE A 425 -8.19 -16.59 13.88
CA ILE A 425 -6.78 -16.21 13.95
C ILE A 425 -6.61 -14.98 14.83
N LYS A 426 -5.46 -14.92 15.49
CA LYS A 426 -4.92 -13.66 16.01
C LYS A 426 -4.31 -12.85 14.85
N TYR A 427 -4.57 -11.55 14.71
CA TYR A 427 -5.59 -10.72 15.36
C TYR A 427 -6.55 -10.16 14.33
N GLY A 428 -7.69 -9.64 14.77
CA GLY A 428 -8.63 -8.99 13.89
C GLY A 428 -9.92 -9.80 13.76
N PRO A 429 -9.95 -10.91 12.98
CA PRO A 429 -11.16 -11.71 12.85
C PRO A 429 -11.76 -12.11 14.19
N ASN A 430 -10.93 -12.61 15.12
CA ASN A 430 -11.37 -13.07 16.44
C ASN A 430 -11.88 -11.96 17.37
N GLU A 431 -11.54 -10.69 17.10
CA GLU A 431 -11.99 -9.53 17.89
C GLU A 431 -13.19 -8.81 17.24
N MET A 432 -13.35 -8.98 15.92
CA MET A 432 -14.37 -8.30 15.12
C MET A 432 -15.61 -9.17 14.87
N ILE A 433 -15.43 -10.47 14.69
CA ILE A 433 -16.51 -11.42 14.39
C ILE A 433 -17.03 -12.02 15.69
N GLN A 434 -18.34 -11.93 15.89
CA GLN A 434 -19.07 -12.59 16.96
C GLN A 434 -19.67 -13.87 16.37
N ASP A 435 -19.06 -15.03 16.69
CA ASP A 435 -19.46 -16.32 16.12
C ASP A 435 -20.96 -16.58 16.32
N GLY A 436 -21.65 -16.94 15.24
CA GLY A 436 -23.08 -17.21 15.28
C GLY A 436 -23.97 -15.96 15.30
N ILE A 437 -23.42 -14.75 15.27
CA ILE A 437 -24.18 -13.49 15.40
C ILE A 437 -24.05 -12.61 14.15
N ASN A 438 -22.83 -12.17 13.80
CA ASN A 438 -22.58 -11.32 12.63
C ASN A 438 -21.72 -12.03 11.56
N GLY A 439 -21.42 -13.31 11.78
CA GLY A 439 -20.44 -14.07 11.03
C GLY A 439 -20.12 -15.38 11.74
N ASN A 440 -19.14 -16.12 11.22
CA ASN A 440 -18.65 -17.34 11.84
C ASN A 440 -17.12 -17.36 11.89
N LEU A 441 -16.60 -17.92 12.98
CA LEU A 441 -15.20 -18.25 13.16
C LEU A 441 -15.04 -19.78 13.11
N VAL A 442 -14.14 -20.25 12.27
CA VAL A 442 -13.82 -21.69 12.16
C VAL A 442 -12.32 -21.92 12.37
N PRO A 443 -11.89 -23.11 12.81
CA PRO A 443 -10.47 -23.37 13.02
C PRO A 443 -9.62 -23.08 11.79
N LEU A 444 -8.41 -22.53 12.00
CA LEU A 444 -7.48 -22.23 10.92
C LEU A 444 -7.22 -23.46 10.05
N ASN A 445 -7.29 -23.29 8.72
CA ASN A 445 -7.14 -24.32 7.69
C ASN A 445 -8.24 -25.39 7.63
N ASP A 446 -9.31 -25.29 8.43
CA ASP A 446 -10.42 -26.23 8.36
C ASP A 446 -11.45 -25.83 7.27
N GLU A 447 -11.15 -26.21 6.02
CA GLU A 447 -12.05 -26.01 4.88
C GLU A 447 -13.40 -26.72 5.04
N ASN A 448 -13.46 -27.82 5.80
CA ASN A 448 -14.70 -28.54 6.03
C ASN A 448 -15.61 -27.79 7.00
N ALA A 449 -15.06 -27.29 8.11
CA ALA A 449 -15.81 -26.44 9.03
C ALA A 449 -16.31 -25.17 8.32
N LEU A 450 -15.46 -24.54 7.48
CA LEU A 450 -15.87 -23.40 6.67
C LEU A 450 -17.05 -23.74 5.75
N TYR A 451 -16.95 -24.84 5.00
CA TYR A 451 -18.02 -25.34 4.15
C TYR A 451 -19.34 -25.56 4.90
N GLU A 452 -19.32 -26.28 6.02
CA GLU A 452 -20.54 -26.62 6.76
C GLU A 452 -21.24 -25.37 7.32
N LYS A 453 -20.47 -24.40 7.80
CA LYS A 453 -21.02 -23.11 8.23
C LYS A 453 -21.67 -22.38 7.06
N ILE A 454 -20.99 -22.27 5.92
CA ILE A 454 -21.55 -21.56 4.75
C ILE A 454 -22.80 -22.26 4.24
N LYS A 455 -22.78 -23.59 4.13
CA LYS A 455 -23.95 -24.39 3.75
C LYS A 455 -25.15 -24.12 4.65
N THR A 456 -24.95 -24.18 5.96
CA THR A 456 -26.00 -23.88 6.95
C THR A 456 -26.56 -22.48 6.77
N TYR A 457 -25.68 -21.50 6.54
CA TYR A 457 -26.04 -20.10 6.32
C TYR A 457 -26.83 -19.88 5.03
N LEU A 458 -26.39 -20.46 3.92
CA LEU A 458 -27.08 -20.36 2.62
C LEU A 458 -28.44 -21.09 2.61
N SER A 459 -28.61 -22.10 3.47
CA SER A 459 -29.86 -22.87 3.58
C SER A 459 -30.97 -22.16 4.36
N SER A 460 -30.68 -21.05 5.05
CA SER A 460 -31.63 -20.36 5.92
C SER A 460 -31.67 -18.85 5.67
N HIS A 461 -32.72 -18.38 4.99
CA HIS A 461 -32.96 -16.96 4.77
C HIS A 461 -33.13 -16.17 6.09
N GLU A 462 -33.73 -16.79 7.11
CA GLU A 462 -33.86 -16.18 8.44
C GLU A 462 -32.49 -15.94 9.09
N LEU A 463 -31.59 -16.91 8.96
CA LEU A 463 -30.22 -16.78 9.47
C LEU A 463 -29.45 -15.68 8.71
N GLN A 464 -29.65 -15.58 7.39
CA GLN A 464 -29.07 -14.51 6.57
C GLN A 464 -29.51 -13.13 7.04
N GLN A 465 -30.82 -12.94 7.26
CA GLN A 465 -31.37 -11.69 7.76
C GLN A 465 -30.87 -11.35 9.16
N THR A 466 -30.78 -12.35 10.04
CA THR A 466 -30.28 -12.19 11.41
C THR A 466 -28.85 -11.66 11.40
N TYR A 467 -27.94 -12.31 10.65
CA TYR A 467 -26.54 -11.87 10.61
C TYR A 467 -26.37 -10.51 9.94
N THR A 468 -27.06 -10.29 8.83
CA THR A 468 -27.07 -9.02 8.10
C THR A 468 -27.41 -7.87 9.05
N SER A 469 -28.44 -8.05 9.88
CA SER A 469 -28.92 -7.02 10.80
C SER A 469 -27.96 -6.75 11.97
N ALA A 470 -27.15 -7.73 12.37
CA ALA A 470 -26.19 -7.60 13.46
C ALA A 470 -24.87 -6.91 13.06
N CYS A 471 -24.52 -6.94 11.78
CA CYS A 471 -23.24 -6.46 11.26
C CYS A 471 -22.96 -4.99 11.61
N TYR A 472 -23.85 -4.08 11.25
CA TYR A 472 -23.61 -2.64 11.44
C TYR A 472 -23.49 -2.26 12.92
N GLN A 473 -24.31 -2.86 13.79
CA GLN A 473 -24.25 -2.57 15.22
C GLN A 473 -22.96 -3.10 15.86
N SER A 474 -22.46 -4.27 15.42
CA SER A 474 -21.24 -4.87 15.98
C SER A 474 -19.98 -4.03 15.78
N ILE A 475 -19.97 -3.12 14.79
CA ILE A 475 -18.83 -2.27 14.51
C ILE A 475 -18.89 -0.93 15.22
N GLU A 476 -19.92 -0.60 16.01
CA GLU A 476 -20.07 0.72 16.65
C GLU A 476 -18.82 1.18 17.44
N LYS A 477 -18.09 0.24 18.05
CA LYS A 477 -16.81 0.48 18.72
C LYS A 477 -15.72 1.06 17.81
N TYR A 478 -15.84 0.89 16.50
CA TYR A 478 -14.96 1.42 15.45
C TYR A 478 -15.51 2.70 14.80
N SER A 479 -16.52 3.34 15.39
CA SER A 479 -17.03 4.62 14.88
C SER A 479 -15.96 5.70 14.90
N GLU A 480 -16.08 6.69 14.01
CA GLU A 480 -15.15 7.82 13.95
C GLU A 480 -14.93 8.47 15.34
N ASP A 481 -16.01 8.75 16.06
CA ASP A 481 -15.96 9.38 17.38
C ASP A 481 -15.14 8.57 18.38
N LYS A 482 -15.31 7.25 18.38
CA LYS A 482 -14.56 6.34 19.24
C LYS A 482 -13.09 6.26 18.82
N ASN A 483 -12.81 6.23 17.52
CA ASN A 483 -11.45 6.17 17.02
C ASN A 483 -10.66 7.46 17.37
N ILE A 484 -11.26 8.64 17.17
CA ILE A 484 -10.60 9.91 17.51
C ILE A 484 -10.43 10.09 19.03
N GLU A 485 -11.33 9.55 19.86
CA GLU A 485 -11.15 9.51 21.32
C GLU A 485 -9.86 8.77 21.71
N LEU A 486 -9.61 7.59 21.13
CA LEU A 486 -8.37 6.83 21.35
C LEU A 486 -7.12 7.60 20.91
N TRP A 487 -7.18 8.29 19.77
CA TRP A 487 -6.07 9.16 19.33
C TRP A 487 -5.85 10.31 20.31
N ARG A 488 -6.90 10.95 20.83
CA ARG A 488 -6.76 12.02 21.82
C ARG A 488 -6.18 11.52 23.14
N GLU A 489 -6.49 10.30 23.56
CA GLU A 489 -5.87 9.66 24.73
C GLU A 489 -4.37 9.42 24.52
N PHE A 490 -3.99 8.91 23.36
CA PHE A 490 -2.59 8.81 22.96
C PHE A 490 -1.90 10.19 23.02
N MET A 491 -2.47 11.22 22.39
CA MET A 491 -1.87 12.56 22.36
C MET A 491 -1.74 13.21 23.75
N LYS A 492 -2.61 12.89 24.72
CA LYS A 492 -2.47 13.42 26.09
C LYS A 492 -1.22 12.92 26.80
N LYS A 493 -0.76 11.71 26.46
CA LYS A 493 0.48 11.14 26.97
C LYS A 493 1.72 11.61 26.19
N PHE A 494 1.52 12.18 25.00
CA PHE A 494 2.60 12.50 24.07
C PHE A 494 2.64 13.94 23.60
#